data_AF-A0A828ZQD8-F1
#
_entry.id   AF-A0A828ZQD8-F1
#
_cell.length_a   1.000
_cell.length_b   1.000
_cell.length_c   1.000
_cell.angle_alpha   90.00
_cell.angle_beta   90.00
_cell.angle_gamma   90.00
#
_symmetry.space_group_name_H-M   'P 1'
#
loop_
_entity.id
_entity.type
_entity.pdbx_description
1 polymer ?
#
loop_
_entity_poly.entity_id
_entity_poly.type
_entity_poly.pdbx_seq_one_letter_code
_entity_poly.pdbx_strand_id
1 'polypeptide(L)'
;MANPTIAIVGRPNVGKSTIFNRIAGERISIVEDTPGVTRDRIYAKGEWLGREFSVIDTGGIDLGDEPFMDQIKHQAEIAIEEADVIICVVSGREGVTDADEMVAKILYRSNKPVILAVNKVDNPEMRNDIYEFYSLGLGDPYPVSGSHGLGIGDILDEAVKYFTEETEEEDDDTIKFSLIGRPNVGKSSLINAILGEERVIVSDIEGTTRDAIDTHFVSESGQKFLMIDTAGMRKRGKVYENTEKYSVMRAMRAIDRSDIVLMVLNAEEGIREQDKRVAGYAHEAGRGVIIVVNKWDLVKKETNTMRDFEQEIRDEFRYLDYAPIVFVSAVTKQRLERLPEMIEQVSMNQNLRISSAVLNDIIMDAVAINPTPTDKGKRLKIFYATQVAVKPPTFVVFVNEEELMHFSYERFLENQIRKAFTFEGTSIRIIPRRRK
;
A
#
# COMPACT_ATOMS: atom_id res chain seq x y z
N MET A 1 -9.03 4.19 6.06
CA MET A 1 -8.07 5.29 6.34
C MET A 1 -6.72 5.00 5.72
N ALA A 2 -6.03 6.05 5.26
CA ALA A 2 -4.64 5.96 4.86
C ALA A 2 -3.77 5.90 6.11
N ASN A 3 -2.81 4.97 6.16
CA ASN A 3 -1.87 4.93 7.27
C ASN A 3 -0.99 6.19 7.21
N PRO A 4 -0.80 6.92 8.34
CA PRO A 4 0.15 8.02 8.42
C PRO A 4 1.52 7.56 7.91
N THR A 5 2.25 8.42 7.21
CA THR A 5 3.53 8.07 6.61
C THR A 5 4.69 8.79 7.30
N ILE A 6 5.71 8.03 7.71
CA ILE A 6 6.99 8.53 8.23
C ILE A 6 8.06 8.38 7.14
N ALA A 7 8.74 9.45 6.75
CA ALA A 7 9.94 9.35 5.91
C ALA A 7 11.22 9.53 6.74
N ILE A 8 12.19 8.65 6.52
CA ILE A 8 13.52 8.74 7.11
C ILE A 8 14.45 9.36 6.07
N VAL A 9 15.04 10.50 6.40
CA VAL A 9 15.90 11.28 5.51
C VAL A 9 17.17 11.72 6.21
N GLY A 10 18.22 12.04 5.44
CA GLY A 10 19.51 12.46 5.95
C GLY A 10 20.62 12.08 4.96
N ARG A 11 21.84 12.57 5.16
CA ARG A 11 22.96 12.24 4.25
C ARG A 11 23.28 10.73 4.25
N PRO A 12 24.03 10.20 3.27
CA PRO A 12 24.47 8.82 3.27
C PRO A 12 25.28 8.43 4.51
N ASN A 13 25.20 7.15 4.90
CA ASN A 13 25.97 6.54 6.01
C ASN A 13 25.69 7.06 7.44
N VAL A 14 24.62 7.82 7.66
CA VAL A 14 24.13 8.20 9.01
C VAL A 14 23.34 7.10 9.72
N GLY A 15 23.02 6.00 9.02
CA GLY A 15 22.30 4.84 9.59
C GLY A 15 20.78 4.85 9.38
N LYS A 16 20.29 5.55 8.34
CA LYS A 16 18.87 5.56 7.95
C LYS A 16 18.27 4.16 7.83
N SER A 17 18.88 3.28 7.03
CA SER A 17 18.38 1.91 6.80
C SER A 17 18.41 1.05 8.07
N THR A 18 19.32 1.34 9.01
CA THR A 18 19.34 0.64 10.31
C THR A 18 18.14 1.03 11.16
N ILE A 19 17.79 2.31 11.20
CA ILE A 19 16.58 2.81 11.89
C ILE A 19 15.33 2.28 11.19
N PHE A 20 15.27 2.37 9.86
CA PHE A 20 14.17 1.84 9.03
C PHE A 20 13.89 0.37 9.35
N ASN A 21 14.90 -0.49 9.28
CA ASN A 21 14.75 -1.93 9.52
C ASN A 21 14.29 -2.24 10.94
N ARG A 22 14.65 -1.39 11.91
CA ARG A 22 14.20 -1.56 13.29
C ARG A 22 12.73 -1.20 13.44
N ILE A 23 12.30 -0.08 12.87
CA ILE A 23 10.89 0.35 12.86
C ILE A 23 10.02 -0.67 12.10
N ALA A 24 10.49 -1.15 10.95
CA ALA A 24 9.80 -2.18 10.15
C ALA A 24 9.84 -3.57 10.81
N GLY A 25 10.88 -3.86 11.59
CA GLY A 25 11.21 -5.18 12.12
C GLY A 25 10.39 -5.65 13.32
N GLU A 26 9.70 -4.75 14.04
CA GLU A 26 8.93 -5.12 15.24
C GLU A 26 7.68 -5.96 14.94
N ARG A 27 7.23 -6.03 13.67
CA ARG A 27 6.25 -7.01 13.18
C ARG A 27 6.50 -7.46 11.74
N ILE A 28 7.66 -8.05 11.45
CA ILE A 28 7.72 -9.02 10.34
C ILE A 28 7.13 -10.35 10.86
N SER A 29 5.85 -10.33 11.21
CA SER A 29 5.11 -11.52 11.60
C SER A 29 4.12 -11.88 10.49
N ILE A 30 4.54 -12.86 9.69
CA ILE A 30 3.69 -13.82 8.98
C ILE A 30 2.94 -13.26 7.76
N VAL A 31 3.66 -13.07 6.65
CA VAL A 31 3.34 -13.73 5.38
C VAL A 31 4.68 -14.13 4.75
N GLU A 32 5.04 -15.41 4.91
CA GLU A 32 6.10 -16.02 4.12
C GLU A 32 5.73 -16.00 2.63
N ASP A 33 6.73 -15.64 1.81
CA ASP A 33 6.87 -15.92 0.37
C ASP A 33 5.60 -16.36 -0.37
N THR A 34 4.73 -15.41 -0.71
CA THR A 34 3.87 -15.62 -1.87
C THR A 34 4.77 -15.60 -3.11
N PRO A 35 4.94 -16.72 -3.84
CA PRO A 35 5.79 -16.75 -5.01
C PRO A 35 5.25 -15.74 -6.03
N GLY A 36 6.05 -14.73 -6.37
CA GLY A 36 5.67 -13.68 -7.33
C GLY A 36 5.52 -12.26 -6.78
N VAL A 37 5.74 -12.02 -5.47
CA VAL A 37 5.82 -10.67 -4.89
C VAL A 37 7.25 -10.38 -4.45
N THR A 38 7.92 -9.39 -5.06
CA THR A 38 9.24 -8.94 -4.60
C THR A 38 9.09 -7.87 -3.52
N ARG A 39 9.76 -8.06 -2.37
CA ARG A 39 9.79 -7.07 -1.28
C ARG A 39 10.61 -5.84 -1.67
N ASP A 40 9.96 -4.68 -1.76
CA ASP A 40 10.67 -3.41 -1.90
C ASP A 40 11.20 -2.94 -0.55
N ARG A 41 12.51 -2.72 -0.46
CA ARG A 41 13.22 -2.33 0.78
C ARG A 41 13.04 -0.86 1.17
N ILE A 42 12.17 -0.14 0.46
CA ILE A 42 12.01 1.32 0.57
C ILE A 42 10.76 1.66 1.39
N TYR A 43 9.78 0.77 1.42
CA TYR A 43 8.48 0.98 2.06
C TYR A 43 8.18 -0.19 3.01
N ALA A 44 7.75 0.10 4.23
CA ALA A 44 7.35 -0.92 5.19
C ALA A 44 6.21 -0.42 6.07
N LYS A 45 5.51 -1.35 6.73
CA LYS A 45 4.54 -1.03 7.78
C LYS A 45 5.21 -1.07 9.15
N GLY A 46 4.86 -0.10 9.99
CA GLY A 46 5.22 -0.05 11.40
C GLY A 46 3.97 0.05 12.28
N GLU A 47 4.10 -0.34 13.54
CA GLU A 47 3.07 -0.12 14.56
C GLU A 47 3.75 0.37 15.82
N TRP A 48 3.24 1.45 16.40
CA TRP A 48 3.74 1.98 17.68
C TRP A 48 2.56 2.43 18.53
N LEU A 49 2.51 1.97 19.79
CA LEU A 49 1.41 2.25 20.72
C LEU A 49 0.01 1.96 20.13
N GLY A 50 -0.10 0.90 19.32
CA GLY A 50 -1.36 0.50 18.67
C GLY A 50 -1.77 1.38 17.48
N ARG A 51 -0.93 2.34 17.06
CA ARG A 51 -1.13 3.10 15.81
C ARG A 51 -0.29 2.49 14.70
N GLU A 52 -0.95 2.07 13.63
CA GLU A 52 -0.28 1.63 12.40
C GLU A 52 0.13 2.83 11.55
N PHE A 53 1.31 2.75 10.95
CA PHE A 53 1.84 3.77 10.03
C PHE A 53 2.70 3.12 8.96
N SER A 54 2.93 3.83 7.88
CA SER A 54 3.89 3.47 6.85
C SER A 54 5.22 4.16 7.10
N VAL A 55 6.34 3.50 6.79
CA VAL A 55 7.69 4.06 6.91
C VAL A 55 8.43 3.95 5.57
N ILE A 56 9.16 5.01 5.21
CA ILE A 56 9.90 5.13 3.95
C ILE A 56 11.38 5.40 4.22
N ASP A 57 12.29 4.64 3.60
CA ASP A 57 13.74 4.95 3.56
C ASP A 57 14.09 5.69 2.25
N THR A 58 14.18 7.02 2.30
CA THR A 58 14.50 7.81 1.10
C THR A 58 15.94 7.57 0.61
N GLY A 59 16.82 7.08 1.48
CA GLY A 59 18.18 6.68 1.11
C GLY A 59 18.23 5.43 0.23
N GLY A 60 17.18 4.60 0.26
CA GLY A 60 17.05 3.41 -0.59
C GLY A 60 16.63 3.72 -2.03
N ILE A 61 16.28 4.98 -2.32
CA ILE A 61 15.85 5.42 -3.65
C ILE A 61 17.07 5.69 -4.50
N ASP A 62 17.22 4.89 -5.57
CA ASP A 62 18.28 5.06 -6.55
C ASP A 62 17.83 6.12 -7.55
N LEU A 63 18.56 7.24 -7.58
CA LEU A 63 18.29 8.38 -8.45
C LEU A 63 19.21 8.39 -9.69
N GLY A 64 19.98 7.30 -9.90
CA GLY A 64 20.94 7.20 -11.00
C GLY A 64 22.22 7.98 -10.77
N ASP A 65 22.93 8.30 -11.86
CA ASP A 65 24.26 8.95 -11.88
C ASP A 65 24.20 10.48 -11.66
N GLU A 66 23.35 10.95 -10.75
CA GLU A 66 23.32 12.37 -10.38
C GLU A 66 24.45 12.75 -9.42
N PRO A 67 24.89 14.02 -9.43
CA PRO A 67 25.84 14.52 -8.43
C PRO A 67 25.33 14.28 -7.00
N PHE A 68 26.25 13.92 -6.10
CA PHE A 68 25.95 13.56 -4.71
C PHE A 68 25.02 14.56 -3.97
N MET A 69 25.23 15.86 -4.19
CA MET A 69 24.42 16.91 -3.56
C MET A 69 23.00 16.98 -4.11
N ASP A 70 22.83 16.71 -5.40
CA ASP A 70 21.51 16.67 -6.04
C ASP A 70 20.72 15.45 -5.55
N GLN A 71 21.38 14.30 -5.40
CA GLN A 71 20.75 13.11 -4.80
C GLN A 71 20.19 13.38 -3.40
N ILE A 72 20.98 14.03 -2.53
CA ILE A 72 20.53 14.39 -1.17
C ILE A 72 19.33 15.32 -1.21
N LYS A 73 19.37 16.32 -2.09
CA LYS A 73 18.27 17.27 -2.27
C LYS A 73 16.98 16.56 -2.69
N HIS A 74 17.07 15.63 -3.66
CA HIS A 74 15.93 14.90 -4.17
C HIS A 74 15.35 13.95 -3.12
N GLN A 75 16.18 13.28 -2.33
CA GLN A 75 15.73 12.46 -1.19
C GLN A 75 14.94 13.27 -0.17
N ALA A 76 15.34 14.52 0.09
CA ALA A 76 14.60 15.44 0.95
C ALA A 76 13.28 15.89 0.33
N GLU A 77 13.26 16.23 -0.96
CA GLU A 77 12.02 16.60 -1.67
C GLU A 77 11.01 15.45 -1.69
N ILE A 78 11.46 14.21 -1.92
CA ILE A 78 10.61 13.02 -1.86
C ILE A 78 10.04 12.82 -0.45
N ALA A 79 10.86 12.94 0.60
CA ALA A 79 10.38 12.85 1.98
C ALA A 79 9.29 13.91 2.26
N ILE A 80 9.51 15.14 1.77
CA ILE A 80 8.55 16.23 1.88
C ILE A 80 7.28 15.96 1.10
N GLU A 81 7.30 15.30 -0.04
CA GLU A 81 6.06 15.01 -0.78
C GLU A 81 5.28 13.86 -0.13
N GLU A 82 5.99 12.81 0.30
CA GLU A 82 5.37 11.54 0.69
C GLU A 82 4.95 11.44 2.16
N ALA A 83 5.70 12.04 3.09
CA ALA A 83 5.50 11.76 4.50
C ALA A 83 4.64 12.79 5.23
N ASP A 84 3.84 12.35 6.20
CA ASP A 84 3.15 13.23 7.13
C ASP A 84 4.12 13.73 8.23
N VAL A 85 5.11 12.91 8.59
CA VAL A 85 6.18 13.23 9.55
C VAL A 85 7.53 12.83 8.98
N ILE A 86 8.54 13.68 9.16
CA ILE A 86 9.90 13.42 8.65
C ILE A 86 10.85 13.18 9.81
N ILE A 87 11.57 12.07 9.81
CA ILE A 87 12.68 11.81 10.73
C ILE A 87 13.98 12.16 10.00
N CYS A 88 14.57 13.30 10.37
CA CYS A 88 15.87 13.74 9.86
C CYS A 88 16.98 13.09 10.69
N VAL A 89 17.70 12.15 10.10
CA VAL A 89 18.77 11.39 10.75
C VAL A 89 20.12 12.04 10.46
N VAL A 90 20.83 12.39 11.52
CA VAL A 90 22.22 12.85 11.50
C VAL A 90 23.09 11.89 12.32
N SER A 91 24.40 12.08 12.34
CA SER A 91 25.32 11.16 13.02
C SER A 91 26.09 11.86 14.13
N GLY A 92 25.86 11.44 15.38
CA GLY A 92 26.57 11.95 16.55
C GLY A 92 28.07 11.65 16.57
N ARG A 93 28.56 10.74 15.71
CA ARG A 93 30.00 10.45 15.60
C ARG A 93 30.77 11.43 14.74
N GLU A 94 30.14 11.91 13.67
CA GLU A 94 30.79 12.79 12.69
C GLU A 94 30.41 14.27 12.89
N GLY A 95 29.43 14.54 13.74
CA GLY A 95 28.92 15.88 14.02
C GLY A 95 28.08 16.46 12.87
N VAL A 96 27.79 17.75 12.97
CA VAL A 96 27.09 18.53 11.92
C VAL A 96 27.99 18.75 10.71
N THR A 97 27.48 18.46 9.51
CA THR A 97 28.19 18.66 8.23
C THR A 97 27.41 19.59 7.29
N ASP A 98 28.09 20.12 6.26
CA ASP A 98 27.45 20.96 5.22
C ASP A 98 26.27 20.25 4.54
N ALA A 99 26.36 18.93 4.38
CA ALA A 99 25.27 18.13 3.82
C ALA A 99 24.06 18.06 4.77
N ASP A 100 24.29 17.99 6.08
CA ASP A 100 23.22 18.01 7.09
C ASP A 100 22.55 19.40 7.14
N GLU A 101 23.32 20.48 7.07
CA GLU A 101 22.77 21.83 6.95
C GLU A 101 21.92 22.03 5.71
N MET A 102 22.35 21.48 4.57
CA MET A 102 21.60 21.56 3.32
C MET A 102 20.25 20.85 3.45
N VAL A 103 20.23 19.62 3.97
CA VAL A 103 18.99 18.86 4.22
C VAL A 103 18.08 19.64 5.16
N ALA A 104 18.62 20.16 6.28
CA ALA A 104 17.86 20.95 7.23
C ALA A 104 17.22 22.19 6.58
N LYS A 105 17.96 22.93 5.74
CA LYS A 105 17.43 24.08 5.00
C LYS A 105 16.28 23.73 4.05
N ILE A 106 16.32 22.54 3.43
CA ILE A 106 15.24 22.06 2.56
C ILE A 106 14.01 21.69 3.39
N LEU A 107 14.20 20.89 4.44
CA LEU A 107 13.14 20.44 5.33
C LEU A 107 12.45 21.60 6.05
N TYR A 108 13.21 22.59 6.51
CA TYR A 108 12.67 23.78 7.18
C TYR A 108 11.67 24.55 6.31
N ARG A 109 11.84 24.56 4.98
CA ARG A 109 10.93 25.24 4.04
C ARG A 109 9.64 24.49 3.78
N SER A 110 9.55 23.22 4.18
CA SER A 110 8.41 22.35 3.87
C SER A 110 7.20 22.55 4.78
N ASN A 111 7.38 23.19 5.94
CA ASN A 111 6.39 23.26 7.04
C ASN A 111 5.84 21.90 7.53
N LYS A 112 6.47 20.77 7.14
CA LYS A 112 6.11 19.46 7.68
C LYS A 112 6.73 19.27 9.07
N PRO A 113 6.10 18.49 9.97
CA PRO A 113 6.72 18.07 11.21
C PRO A 113 8.04 17.32 10.94
N VAL A 114 9.14 17.82 11.52
CA VAL A 114 10.47 17.21 11.42
C VAL A 114 10.97 16.84 12.80
N ILE A 115 11.44 15.60 12.96
CA ILE A 115 12.05 15.08 14.18
C ILE A 115 13.53 14.87 13.89
N LEU A 116 14.40 15.55 14.62
CA LEU A 116 15.84 15.44 14.48
C LEU A 116 16.37 14.26 15.30
N ALA A 117 16.79 13.18 14.62
CA ALA A 117 17.36 12.00 15.24
C ALA A 117 18.89 11.97 15.10
N VAL A 118 19.61 12.12 16.21
CA VAL A 118 21.07 12.05 16.26
C VAL A 118 21.48 10.60 16.49
N ASN A 119 21.82 9.89 15.42
CA ASN A 119 22.12 8.46 15.44
C ASN A 119 23.58 8.16 15.83
N LYS A 120 23.86 6.89 16.16
CA LYS A 120 25.16 6.38 16.63
C LYS A 120 25.58 6.91 18.01
N VAL A 121 24.62 7.31 18.84
CA VAL A 121 24.83 7.70 20.23
C VAL A 121 24.74 6.44 21.10
N ASP A 122 25.83 5.68 21.12
CA ASP A 122 25.87 4.33 21.71
C ASP A 122 26.14 4.34 23.23
N ASN A 123 26.59 5.47 23.79
CA ASN A 123 26.91 5.61 25.21
C ASN A 123 26.35 6.92 25.81
N PRO A 124 26.18 7.00 27.15
CA PRO A 124 25.64 8.20 27.80
C PRO A 124 26.52 9.44 27.69
N GLU A 125 27.84 9.29 27.55
CA GLU A 125 28.77 10.42 27.48
C GLU A 125 28.59 11.24 26.19
N MET A 126 28.32 10.56 25.08
CA MET A 126 27.98 11.17 23.78
C MET A 126 26.67 11.97 23.80
N ARG A 127 25.84 11.86 24.85
CA ARG A 127 24.64 12.70 24.98
C ARG A 127 24.98 14.17 25.26
N ASN A 128 26.16 14.44 25.80
CA ASN A 128 26.60 15.81 26.06
C ASN A 128 27.00 16.54 24.78
N ASP A 129 27.32 15.81 23.70
CA ASP A 129 27.73 16.39 22.42
C ASP A 129 26.53 16.74 21.52
N ILE A 130 25.31 16.54 22.00
CA ILE A 130 24.08 16.78 21.23
C ILE A 130 23.82 18.28 20.99
N TYR A 131 24.39 19.17 21.82
CA TYR A 131 24.09 20.60 21.77
C TYR A 131 24.42 21.26 20.42
N GLU A 132 25.42 20.76 19.69
CA GLU A 132 25.75 21.32 18.37
C GLU A 132 24.62 21.14 17.35
N PHE A 133 23.81 20.09 17.48
CA PHE A 133 22.76 19.76 16.51
C PHE A 133 21.56 20.70 16.57
N TYR A 134 21.41 21.48 17.65
CA TYR A 134 20.44 22.58 17.69
C TYR A 134 20.70 23.63 16.61
N SER A 135 21.95 23.76 16.13
CA SER A 135 22.31 24.69 15.05
C SER A 135 21.56 24.42 13.73
N LEU A 136 21.05 23.19 13.53
CA LEU A 136 20.27 22.82 12.35
C LEU A 136 18.87 23.44 12.34
N GLY A 137 18.37 23.94 13.48
CA GLY A 137 17.08 24.63 13.57
C GLY A 137 15.85 23.75 13.33
N LEU A 138 15.96 22.44 13.58
CA LEU A 138 14.88 21.45 13.39
C LEU A 138 14.20 21.02 14.71
N GLY A 139 14.30 21.83 15.77
CA GLY A 139 13.77 21.52 17.09
C GLY A 139 14.73 20.71 17.97
N ASP A 140 14.17 20.01 18.96
CA ASP A 140 14.96 19.26 19.94
C ASP A 140 15.59 18.00 19.32
N PRO A 141 16.92 17.82 19.40
CA PRO A 141 17.60 16.63 18.91
C PRO A 141 17.40 15.42 19.84
N TYR A 142 16.93 14.31 19.27
CA TYR A 142 16.73 13.03 19.94
C TYR A 142 17.95 12.12 19.76
N PRO A 143 18.68 11.73 20.83
CA PRO A 143 19.75 10.76 20.72
C PRO A 143 19.22 9.36 20.46
N VAL A 144 19.69 8.73 19.39
CA VAL A 144 19.31 7.37 19.03
C VAL A 144 20.52 6.49 18.71
N SER A 145 20.34 5.20 18.87
CA SER A 145 21.25 4.18 18.36
C SER A 145 20.46 3.15 17.58
N GLY A 146 20.47 3.25 16.25
CA GLY A 146 19.79 2.27 15.39
C GLY A 146 20.33 0.85 15.57
N SER A 147 21.62 0.67 15.86
CA SER A 147 22.24 -0.64 16.10
C SER A 147 21.81 -1.28 17.43
N HIS A 148 21.65 -0.47 18.48
CA HIS A 148 21.29 -0.97 19.82
C HIS A 148 19.81 -0.80 20.17
N GLY A 149 19.04 -0.06 19.37
CA GLY A 149 17.61 0.22 19.59
C GLY A 149 17.32 1.29 20.63
N LEU A 150 18.33 2.04 21.07
CA LEU A 150 18.16 3.09 22.08
C LEU A 150 17.52 4.34 21.45
N GLY A 151 16.59 4.98 22.15
CA GLY A 151 15.94 6.23 21.74
C GLY A 151 14.96 6.12 20.57
N ILE A 152 14.75 4.91 20.03
CA ILE A 152 13.81 4.69 18.91
C ILE A 152 12.36 4.89 19.36
N GLY A 153 12.03 4.46 20.59
CA GLY A 153 10.72 4.73 21.17
C GLY A 153 10.44 6.22 21.32
N ASP A 154 11.44 7.02 21.72
CA ASP A 154 11.28 8.46 21.94
C ASP A 154 10.94 9.21 20.63
N ILE A 155 11.62 8.86 19.52
CA ILE A 155 11.32 9.45 18.21
C ILE A 155 9.96 9.00 17.66
N LEU A 156 9.51 7.77 17.97
CA LEU A 156 8.20 7.27 17.56
C LEU A 156 7.07 7.87 18.40
N ASP A 157 7.29 8.04 19.71
CA ASP A 157 6.38 8.76 20.61
C ASP A 157 6.15 10.19 20.12
N GLU A 158 7.21 10.87 19.70
CA GLU A 158 7.10 12.21 19.11
C GLU A 158 6.40 12.18 17.75
N ALA A 159 6.73 11.23 16.87
CA ALA A 159 6.12 11.12 15.54
C ALA A 159 4.60 10.90 15.61
N VAL A 160 4.15 10.01 16.49
CA VAL A 160 2.75 9.66 16.66
C VAL A 160 1.88 10.85 17.09
N LYS A 161 2.44 11.84 17.80
CA LYS A 161 1.70 13.07 18.18
C LYS A 161 1.24 13.89 16.99
N TYR A 162 1.94 13.81 15.86
CA TYR A 162 1.59 14.53 14.64
C TYR A 162 0.65 13.74 13.73
N PHE A 163 0.36 12.47 14.05
CA PHE A 163 -0.66 11.74 13.34
C PHE A 163 -2.00 12.37 13.69
N THR A 164 -2.59 13.06 12.71
CA THR A 164 -3.93 13.60 12.85
C THR A 164 -4.89 12.47 13.17
N GLU A 165 -5.58 12.56 14.30
CA GLU A 165 -6.83 11.83 14.52
C GLU A 165 -7.88 12.50 13.64
N GLU A 166 -7.82 12.26 12.33
CA GLU A 166 -8.92 12.64 11.46
C GLU A 166 -10.06 11.65 11.71
N THR A 167 -10.90 11.98 12.71
CA THR A 167 -12.34 11.72 12.62
C THR A 167 -12.91 12.64 11.54
N GLU A 168 -12.53 12.45 10.28
CA GLU A 168 -13.49 12.78 9.24
C GLU A 168 -14.62 11.77 9.42
N GLU A 169 -15.84 12.27 9.58
CA GLU A 169 -17.02 11.47 9.31
C GLU A 169 -16.86 10.99 7.86
N GLU A 170 -16.30 9.80 7.66
CA GLU A 170 -16.29 9.17 6.35
C GLU A 170 -17.76 9.18 5.93
N ASP A 171 -18.06 9.89 4.84
CA ASP A 171 -19.30 9.71 4.12
C ASP A 171 -19.27 8.23 3.70
N ASP A 172 -19.86 7.36 4.53
CA ASP A 172 -19.71 5.89 4.53
C ASP A 172 -20.04 5.30 3.15
N ASP A 173 -20.78 6.07 2.36
CA ASP A 173 -21.21 5.77 1.01
C ASP A 173 -20.21 6.20 -0.09
N THR A 174 -19.02 6.75 0.19
CA THR A 174 -18.06 7.13 -0.88
C THR A 174 -17.03 6.03 -1.15
N ILE A 175 -16.99 5.52 -2.38
CA ILE A 175 -16.00 4.52 -2.80
C ILE A 175 -14.71 5.23 -3.22
N LYS A 176 -13.60 4.96 -2.51
CA LYS A 176 -12.28 5.49 -2.84
C LYS A 176 -11.56 4.54 -3.80
N PHE A 177 -11.11 5.00 -4.96
CA PHE A 177 -10.35 4.16 -5.89
C PHE A 177 -9.18 4.87 -6.55
N SER A 178 -8.21 4.10 -7.04
CA SER A 178 -7.04 4.62 -7.76
C SER A 178 -6.77 3.82 -9.05
N LEU A 179 -6.13 4.47 -10.03
CA LEU A 179 -5.55 3.80 -11.19
C LEU A 179 -4.05 3.67 -11.00
N ILE A 180 -3.57 2.43 -10.92
CA ILE A 180 -2.13 2.12 -10.79
C ILE A 180 -1.62 1.44 -12.06
N GLY A 181 -0.31 1.45 -12.25
CA GLY A 181 0.34 0.80 -13.37
C GLY A 181 1.55 1.60 -13.84
N ARG A 182 2.34 1.02 -14.75
CA ARG A 182 3.56 1.66 -15.27
C ARG A 182 3.31 2.99 -15.98
N PRO A 183 4.35 3.83 -16.18
CA PRO A 183 4.26 4.96 -17.09
C PRO A 183 3.75 4.52 -18.48
N ASN A 184 2.99 5.40 -19.17
CA ASN A 184 2.51 5.19 -20.54
C ASN A 184 1.52 4.04 -20.80
N VAL A 185 1.04 3.32 -19.77
CA VAL A 185 -0.04 2.31 -19.93
C VAL A 185 -1.41 2.94 -20.25
N GLY A 186 -1.53 4.27 -20.14
CA GLY A 186 -2.73 5.02 -20.52
C GLY A 186 -3.66 5.40 -19.37
N LYS A 187 -3.17 5.46 -18.13
CA LYS A 187 -3.94 5.88 -16.94
C LYS A 187 -4.62 7.24 -17.12
N SER A 188 -3.88 8.28 -17.50
CA SER A 188 -4.45 9.62 -17.72
C SER A 188 -5.50 9.65 -18.84
N SER A 189 -5.29 8.85 -19.89
CA SER A 189 -6.27 8.72 -20.98
C SER A 189 -7.55 8.02 -20.50
N LEU A 190 -7.43 6.95 -19.70
CA LEU A 190 -8.57 6.27 -19.11
C LEU A 190 -9.39 7.20 -18.22
N ILE A 191 -8.74 8.02 -17.42
CA ILE A 191 -9.41 8.97 -16.53
C ILE A 191 -10.21 10.00 -17.30
N ASN A 192 -9.59 10.64 -18.28
CA ASN A 192 -10.29 11.62 -19.10
C ASN A 192 -11.45 10.99 -19.87
N ALA A 193 -11.30 9.72 -20.27
CA ALA A 193 -12.37 9.00 -20.94
C ALA A 193 -13.51 8.66 -19.96
N ILE A 194 -13.22 8.15 -18.75
CA ILE A 194 -14.22 7.87 -17.70
C ILE A 194 -14.97 9.14 -17.28
N LEU A 195 -14.25 10.24 -17.02
CA LEU A 195 -14.86 11.53 -16.63
C LEU A 195 -15.65 12.19 -17.78
N GLY A 196 -15.38 11.78 -19.02
CA GLY A 196 -16.07 12.26 -20.23
C GLY A 196 -17.16 11.31 -20.73
N GLU A 197 -17.53 10.29 -19.95
CA GLU A 197 -18.70 9.46 -20.21
C GLU A 197 -19.97 10.16 -19.71
N GLU A 198 -21.07 10.02 -20.44
CA GLU A 198 -22.38 10.62 -20.07
C GLU A 198 -22.84 10.20 -18.67
N ARG A 199 -22.36 9.03 -18.21
CA ARG A 199 -22.74 8.39 -16.94
C ARG A 199 -22.00 8.90 -15.71
N VAL A 200 -21.05 9.84 -15.88
CA VAL A 200 -20.19 10.34 -14.79
C VAL A 200 -20.38 11.84 -14.65
N ILE A 201 -20.87 12.27 -13.50
CA ILE A 201 -21.07 13.70 -13.20
C ILE A 201 -19.97 14.14 -12.23
N VAL A 202 -19.12 15.09 -12.67
CA VAL A 202 -18.09 15.71 -11.83
C VAL A 202 -18.77 16.62 -10.80
N SER A 203 -18.38 16.49 -9.53
CA SER A 203 -18.91 17.32 -8.45
C SER A 203 -17.89 18.36 -8.01
N ASP A 204 -18.28 19.65 -8.08
CA ASP A 204 -17.47 20.78 -7.60
C ASP A 204 -17.69 20.99 -6.09
N ILE A 205 -17.37 20.00 -5.26
CA ILE A 205 -17.45 20.16 -3.81
C ILE A 205 -16.34 21.14 -3.36
N GLU A 206 -16.69 22.41 -3.21
CA GLU A 206 -15.84 23.43 -2.59
C GLU A 206 -15.62 23.09 -1.10
N GLY A 207 -14.39 22.75 -0.68
CA GLY A 207 -14.13 22.64 0.77
C GLY A 207 -12.85 21.96 1.27
N THR A 208 -12.18 21.07 0.56
CA THR A 208 -11.05 20.31 1.15
C THR A 208 -9.69 20.93 0.82
N THR A 209 -9.33 21.97 1.57
CA THR A 209 -8.10 22.78 1.40
C THR A 209 -6.77 22.05 1.66
N ARG A 210 -6.75 20.72 1.76
CA ARG A 210 -5.54 19.91 1.91
C ARG A 210 -5.27 18.97 0.71
N ASP A 211 -6.32 18.50 0.03
CA ASP A 211 -6.23 17.50 -1.03
C ASP A 211 -6.80 18.01 -2.36
N ALA A 212 -6.22 19.08 -2.90
CA ALA A 212 -6.49 19.62 -4.25
C ALA A 212 -6.11 18.67 -5.42
N ILE A 213 -5.98 17.37 -5.13
CA ILE A 213 -5.35 16.34 -5.94
C ILE A 213 -6.32 15.20 -6.28
N ASP A 214 -7.39 15.00 -5.51
CA ASP A 214 -8.36 13.94 -5.75
C ASP A 214 -9.57 14.48 -6.55
N THR A 215 -10.29 13.61 -7.25
CA THR A 215 -11.44 14.01 -8.07
C THR A 215 -12.70 13.29 -7.57
N HIS A 216 -13.73 14.08 -7.27
CA HIS A 216 -15.05 13.59 -6.91
C HIS A 216 -15.94 13.46 -8.15
N PHE A 217 -16.66 12.35 -8.23
CA PHE A 217 -17.74 12.20 -9.21
C PHE A 217 -18.84 11.26 -8.70
N VAL A 218 -19.98 11.31 -9.35
CA VAL A 218 -21.17 10.52 -9.02
C VAL A 218 -21.57 9.72 -10.25
N SER A 219 -21.87 8.43 -10.09
CA SER A 219 -22.44 7.60 -11.18
C SER A 219 -23.93 7.86 -11.36
N GLU A 220 -24.52 7.40 -12.46
CA GLU A 220 -25.97 7.46 -12.68
C GLU A 220 -26.80 6.79 -11.58
N SER A 221 -26.24 5.78 -10.89
CA SER A 221 -26.91 5.11 -9.77
C SER A 221 -26.98 5.98 -8.50
N GLY A 222 -26.29 7.12 -8.49
CA GLY A 222 -26.16 8.02 -7.33
C GLY A 222 -24.99 7.68 -6.40
N GLN A 223 -24.21 6.65 -6.74
CA GLN A 223 -23.03 6.24 -5.97
C GLN A 223 -21.92 7.30 -6.08
N LYS A 224 -21.39 7.71 -4.93
CA LYS A 224 -20.29 8.68 -4.83
C LYS A 224 -18.95 7.97 -4.98
N PHE A 225 -18.05 8.57 -5.75
CA PHE A 225 -16.69 8.10 -5.93
C PHE A 225 -15.68 9.20 -5.61
N LEU A 226 -14.58 8.78 -4.98
CA LEU A 226 -13.38 9.58 -4.83
C LEU A 226 -12.23 8.89 -5.55
N MET A 227 -11.79 9.49 -6.64
CA MET A 227 -10.59 9.03 -7.35
C MET A 227 -9.34 9.65 -6.72
N ILE A 228 -8.52 8.78 -6.14
CA ILE A 228 -7.29 9.10 -5.44
C ILE A 228 -6.15 9.42 -6.42
N ASP A 229 -5.40 10.48 -6.12
CA ASP A 229 -4.12 10.86 -6.74
C ASP A 229 -4.20 11.27 -8.22
N THR A 230 -5.10 12.19 -8.57
CA THR A 230 -5.25 12.69 -9.95
C THR A 230 -4.22 13.75 -10.36
N ALA A 231 -3.66 14.52 -9.42
CA ALA A 231 -2.81 15.67 -9.75
C ALA A 231 -1.47 15.32 -10.37
N GLY A 232 -0.76 14.29 -9.92
CA GLY A 232 0.48 13.92 -10.61
C GLY A 232 0.24 13.05 -11.85
N MET A 233 -1.02 12.78 -12.23
CA MET A 233 -1.35 12.37 -13.62
C MET A 233 -1.60 13.57 -14.53
N ARG A 234 -1.88 14.76 -13.96
CA ARG A 234 -2.07 16.04 -14.65
C ARG A 234 -0.78 16.88 -14.75
N LYS A 235 0.12 16.82 -13.76
CA LYS A 235 1.41 17.51 -13.78
C LYS A 235 2.48 16.67 -14.49
N ARG A 236 2.53 16.74 -15.82
CA ARG A 236 3.72 16.29 -16.56
C ARG A 236 4.90 17.21 -16.20
N GLY A 237 6.01 16.66 -15.72
CA GLY A 237 7.31 17.32 -15.89
C GLY A 237 8.12 17.70 -14.66
N LYS A 238 8.07 16.94 -13.56
CA LYS A 238 9.19 16.95 -12.60
C LYS A 238 10.22 15.89 -13.00
N VAL A 239 11.51 16.23 -12.96
CA VAL A 239 12.64 15.37 -13.39
C VAL A 239 12.65 14.02 -12.66
N TYR A 240 12.11 13.95 -11.42
CA TYR A 240 12.11 12.76 -10.56
C TYR A 240 11.05 11.70 -10.92
N GLU A 241 10.02 12.06 -11.69
CA GLU A 241 9.00 11.09 -12.16
C GLU A 241 9.62 9.98 -13.03
N ASN A 242 10.80 10.22 -13.61
CA ASN A 242 11.52 9.25 -14.43
C ASN A 242 12.16 8.12 -13.63
N THR A 243 12.22 8.20 -12.29
CA THR A 243 12.77 7.11 -11.48
C THR A 243 11.70 6.06 -11.20
N GLU A 244 12.01 4.80 -11.52
CA GLU A 244 11.08 3.67 -11.35
C GLU A 244 10.56 3.55 -9.91
N LYS A 245 11.44 3.78 -8.93
CA LYS A 245 11.14 3.69 -7.50
C LYS A 245 10.14 4.75 -7.03
N TYR A 246 10.22 5.98 -7.53
CA TYR A 246 9.27 7.04 -7.17
C TYR A 246 7.86 6.73 -7.69
N SER A 247 7.76 6.24 -8.94
CA SER A 247 6.48 5.80 -9.51
C SER A 247 5.84 4.66 -8.68
N VAL A 248 6.65 3.76 -8.12
CA VAL A 248 6.17 2.68 -7.24
C VAL A 248 5.69 3.20 -5.90
N MET A 249 6.43 4.07 -5.22
CA MET A 249 6.02 4.64 -3.92
C MET A 249 4.70 5.41 -4.03
N ARG A 250 4.57 6.20 -5.08
CA ARG A 250 3.34 6.96 -5.32
C ARG A 250 2.14 6.03 -5.56
N ALA A 251 2.34 4.94 -6.30
CA ALA A 251 1.33 3.91 -6.44
C ALA A 251 0.99 3.25 -5.09
N MET A 252 1.96 2.95 -4.24
CA MET A 252 1.74 2.40 -2.88
C MET A 252 0.88 3.34 -2.03
N ARG A 253 1.18 4.65 -2.03
CA ARG A 253 0.37 5.65 -1.31
C ARG A 253 -1.05 5.76 -1.85
N ALA A 254 -1.22 5.71 -3.17
CA ALA A 254 -2.54 5.70 -3.80
C ALA A 254 -3.34 4.44 -3.39
N ILE A 255 -2.68 3.29 -3.33
CA ILE A 255 -3.27 2.02 -2.86
C ILE A 255 -3.72 2.15 -1.41
N ASP A 256 -2.91 2.76 -0.53
CA ASP A 256 -3.24 2.88 0.89
C ASP A 256 -4.43 3.81 1.18
N ARG A 257 -4.66 4.79 0.31
CA ARG A 257 -5.82 5.71 0.36
C ARG A 257 -7.07 5.16 -0.33
N SER A 258 -6.96 4.06 -1.08
CA SER A 258 -8.06 3.50 -1.88
C SER A 258 -8.73 2.30 -1.21
N ASP A 259 -10.04 2.13 -1.42
CA ASP A 259 -10.72 0.84 -1.21
C ASP A 259 -10.43 -0.13 -2.36
N ILE A 260 -10.43 0.39 -3.59
CA ILE A 260 -10.33 -0.36 -4.84
C ILE A 260 -9.20 0.17 -5.73
N VAL A 261 -8.48 -0.74 -6.35
CA VAL A 261 -7.30 -0.49 -7.17
C VAL A 261 -7.53 -1.03 -8.57
N LEU A 262 -7.52 -0.13 -9.55
CA LEU A 262 -7.57 -0.48 -10.97
C LEU A 262 -6.13 -0.67 -11.46
N MET A 263 -5.72 -1.94 -11.60
CA MET A 263 -4.40 -2.31 -12.12
C MET A 263 -4.38 -2.22 -13.64
N VAL A 264 -3.85 -1.12 -14.17
CA VAL A 264 -3.83 -0.85 -15.61
C VAL A 264 -2.62 -1.49 -16.28
N LEU A 265 -2.89 -2.43 -17.18
CA LEU A 265 -1.90 -3.09 -18.03
C LEU A 265 -1.97 -2.53 -19.45
N ASN A 266 -0.82 -2.50 -20.15
CA ASN A 266 -0.78 -2.19 -21.58
C ASN A 266 -0.83 -3.50 -22.38
N ALA A 267 -1.89 -3.70 -23.16
CA ALA A 267 -2.09 -4.92 -23.95
C ALA A 267 -0.99 -5.18 -25.00
N GLU A 268 -0.33 -4.13 -25.51
CA GLU A 268 0.72 -4.25 -26.53
C GLU A 268 2.08 -4.64 -25.92
N GLU A 269 2.38 -4.14 -24.72
CA GLU A 269 3.67 -4.36 -24.06
C GLU A 269 3.69 -5.58 -23.15
N GLY A 270 2.52 -6.17 -22.85
CA GLY A 270 2.38 -7.28 -21.92
C GLY A 270 2.72 -6.91 -20.47
N ILE A 271 2.90 -7.95 -19.66
CA ILE A 271 3.14 -7.87 -18.21
C ILE A 271 4.64 -7.76 -17.95
N ARG A 272 5.04 -6.84 -17.05
CA ARG A 272 6.43 -6.70 -16.59
C ARG A 272 6.55 -6.92 -15.08
N GLU A 273 7.78 -7.06 -14.62
CA GLU A 273 8.09 -7.28 -13.20
C GLU A 273 7.51 -6.18 -12.30
N GLN A 274 7.62 -4.91 -12.70
CA GLN A 274 7.05 -3.79 -11.96
C GLN A 274 5.52 -3.91 -11.80
N ASP A 275 4.81 -4.47 -12.80
CA ASP A 275 3.36 -4.67 -12.69
C ASP A 275 3.04 -5.63 -11.55
N LYS A 276 3.82 -6.71 -11.42
CA LYS A 276 3.69 -7.69 -10.33
C LYS A 276 3.98 -7.08 -8.96
N ARG A 277 4.96 -6.17 -8.86
CA ARG A 277 5.29 -5.50 -7.60
C ARG A 277 4.12 -4.70 -7.04
N VAL A 278 3.59 -3.80 -7.85
CA VAL A 278 2.52 -2.89 -7.43
C VAL A 278 1.22 -3.68 -7.19
N ALA A 279 0.94 -4.69 -8.03
CA ALA A 279 -0.20 -5.57 -7.85
C ALA A 279 -0.10 -6.43 -6.57
N GLY A 280 1.09 -6.94 -6.25
CA GLY A 280 1.38 -7.66 -5.02
C GLY A 280 1.15 -6.79 -3.77
N TYR A 281 1.59 -5.54 -3.80
CA TYR A 281 1.31 -4.60 -2.70
C TYR A 281 -0.19 -4.35 -2.51
N ALA A 282 -0.95 -4.16 -3.60
CA ALA A 282 -2.41 -4.00 -3.52
C ALA A 282 -3.10 -5.22 -2.88
N HIS A 283 -2.64 -6.42 -3.23
CA HIS A 283 -3.10 -7.67 -2.63
C HIS A 283 -2.78 -7.74 -1.12
N GLU A 284 -1.54 -7.49 -0.74
CA GLU A 284 -1.07 -7.49 0.66
C GLU A 284 -1.81 -6.45 1.51
N ALA A 285 -2.06 -5.26 0.95
CA ALA A 285 -2.83 -4.21 1.58
C ALA A 285 -4.32 -4.56 1.74
N GLY A 286 -4.80 -5.66 1.14
CA GLY A 286 -6.19 -6.12 1.25
C GLY A 286 -7.18 -5.27 0.44
N ARG A 287 -6.69 -4.58 -0.60
CA ARG A 287 -7.54 -3.73 -1.45
C ARG A 287 -8.33 -4.58 -2.44
N GLY A 288 -9.45 -4.02 -2.89
CA GLY A 288 -10.19 -4.56 -4.01
C GLY A 288 -9.35 -4.36 -5.27
N VAL A 289 -9.28 -5.34 -6.16
CA VAL A 289 -8.43 -5.26 -7.35
C VAL A 289 -9.25 -5.56 -8.58
N ILE A 290 -9.15 -4.69 -9.59
CA ILE A 290 -9.69 -4.89 -10.94
C ILE A 290 -8.51 -4.78 -11.92
N ILE A 291 -8.28 -5.79 -12.74
CA ILE A 291 -7.23 -5.75 -13.76
C ILE A 291 -7.81 -5.15 -15.03
N VAL A 292 -7.28 -4.00 -15.44
CA VAL A 292 -7.74 -3.22 -16.60
C VAL A 292 -6.71 -3.32 -17.72
N VAL A 293 -7.01 -4.12 -18.75
CA VAL A 293 -6.14 -4.28 -19.91
C VAL A 293 -6.48 -3.21 -20.94
N ASN A 294 -5.68 -2.15 -20.98
CA ASN A 294 -5.90 -0.99 -21.84
C ASN A 294 -5.17 -1.12 -23.19
N LYS A 295 -5.52 -0.24 -24.14
CA LYS A 295 -5.04 -0.22 -25.53
C LYS A 295 -5.42 -1.49 -26.30
N TRP A 296 -6.54 -2.11 -25.94
CA TRP A 296 -7.02 -3.33 -26.59
C TRP A 296 -7.39 -3.13 -28.07
N ASP A 297 -7.56 -1.88 -28.51
CA ASP A 297 -7.74 -1.50 -29.90
C ASP A 297 -6.49 -1.73 -30.78
N LEU A 298 -5.29 -1.73 -30.18
CA LEU A 298 -4.03 -1.92 -30.90
C LEU A 298 -3.67 -3.41 -31.10
N VAL A 299 -4.29 -4.30 -30.33
CA VAL A 299 -4.02 -5.75 -30.42
C VAL A 299 -4.70 -6.32 -31.66
N LYS A 300 -3.92 -7.04 -32.49
CA LYS A 300 -4.45 -7.81 -33.62
C LYS A 300 -5.29 -8.97 -33.09
N LYS A 301 -6.53 -9.05 -33.55
CA LYS A 301 -7.51 -10.01 -33.04
C LYS A 301 -7.50 -11.25 -33.92
N GLU A 302 -7.10 -12.36 -33.35
CA GLU A 302 -7.23 -13.70 -33.90
C GLU A 302 -8.24 -14.51 -33.06
N THR A 303 -8.50 -15.76 -33.45
CA THR A 303 -9.32 -16.67 -32.65
C THR A 303 -8.66 -16.86 -31.27
N ASN A 304 -9.43 -16.73 -30.19
CA ASN A 304 -9.00 -16.91 -28.79
C ASN A 304 -8.03 -15.85 -28.22
N THR A 305 -7.63 -14.80 -28.94
CA THR A 305 -6.67 -13.80 -28.42
C THR A 305 -7.02 -13.26 -27.03
N MET A 306 -8.29 -12.98 -26.77
CA MET A 306 -8.74 -12.49 -25.46
C MET A 306 -8.56 -13.53 -24.35
N ARG A 307 -8.90 -14.79 -24.62
CA ARG A 307 -8.79 -15.90 -23.67
C ARG A 307 -7.33 -16.23 -23.38
N ASP A 308 -6.49 -16.22 -24.40
CA ASP A 308 -5.08 -16.55 -24.26
C ASP A 308 -4.34 -15.46 -23.47
N PHE A 309 -4.69 -14.17 -23.68
CA PHE A 309 -4.19 -13.06 -22.86
C PHE A 309 -4.70 -13.11 -21.42
N GLU A 310 -5.96 -13.50 -21.21
CA GLU A 310 -6.51 -13.71 -19.87
C GLU A 310 -5.74 -14.82 -19.14
N GLN A 311 -5.44 -15.92 -19.81
CA GLN A 311 -4.65 -17.01 -19.25
C GLN A 311 -3.23 -16.55 -18.87
N GLU A 312 -2.58 -15.75 -19.73
CA GLU A 312 -1.27 -15.15 -19.42
C GLU A 312 -1.33 -14.31 -18.14
N ILE A 313 -2.35 -13.45 -17.99
CA ILE A 313 -2.56 -12.68 -16.76
C ILE A 313 -2.73 -13.61 -15.56
N ARG A 314 -3.53 -14.67 -15.66
CA ARG A 314 -3.75 -15.61 -14.55
C ARG A 314 -2.47 -16.36 -14.18
N ASP A 315 -1.62 -16.67 -15.15
CA ASP A 315 -0.35 -17.38 -14.93
C ASP A 315 0.70 -16.48 -14.24
N GLU A 316 0.74 -15.20 -14.59
CA GLU A 316 1.66 -14.19 -14.04
C GLU A 316 1.18 -13.62 -12.70
N PHE A 317 -0.13 -13.46 -12.50
CA PHE A 317 -0.76 -12.91 -11.29
C PHE A 317 -1.59 -13.98 -10.55
N ARG A 318 -0.98 -15.11 -10.22
CA ARG A 318 -1.66 -16.23 -9.52
C ARG A 318 -2.30 -15.86 -8.19
N TYR A 319 -1.78 -14.82 -7.53
CA TYR A 319 -2.29 -14.30 -6.26
C TYR A 319 -3.47 -13.32 -6.43
N LEU A 320 -3.84 -12.99 -7.67
CA LEU A 320 -5.01 -12.17 -8.03
C LEU A 320 -6.04 -12.97 -8.84
N ASP A 321 -6.16 -14.26 -8.57
CA ASP A 321 -7.18 -15.13 -9.19
C ASP A 321 -8.61 -14.62 -8.96
N TYR A 322 -8.85 -13.96 -7.82
CA TYR A 322 -10.13 -13.33 -7.49
C TYR A 322 -10.41 -12.04 -8.28
N ALA A 323 -9.40 -11.40 -8.86
CA ALA A 323 -9.58 -10.09 -9.50
C ALA A 323 -10.28 -10.26 -10.87
N PRO A 324 -11.36 -9.49 -11.16
CA PRO A 324 -11.94 -9.45 -12.49
C PRO A 324 -10.99 -8.78 -13.48
N ILE A 325 -11.02 -9.26 -14.73
CA ILE A 325 -10.20 -8.75 -15.83
C ILE A 325 -11.13 -8.09 -16.86
N VAL A 326 -10.84 -6.84 -17.22
CA VAL A 326 -11.60 -6.10 -18.23
C VAL A 326 -10.68 -5.53 -19.30
N PHE A 327 -11.01 -5.80 -20.57
CA PHE A 327 -10.29 -5.29 -21.72
C PHE A 327 -10.96 -4.03 -22.23
N VAL A 328 -10.22 -2.92 -22.27
CA VAL A 328 -10.72 -1.59 -22.59
C VAL A 328 -9.84 -0.85 -23.59
N SER A 329 -10.37 0.24 -24.14
CA SER A 329 -9.59 1.21 -24.90
C SER A 329 -10.00 2.62 -24.52
N ALA A 330 -9.07 3.37 -23.93
CA ALA A 330 -9.28 4.79 -23.64
C ALA A 330 -9.54 5.63 -24.90
N VAL A 331 -8.97 5.24 -26.04
CA VAL A 331 -9.04 6.00 -27.31
C VAL A 331 -10.38 5.79 -28.00
N THR A 332 -10.81 4.53 -28.11
CA THR A 332 -12.07 4.18 -28.78
C THR A 332 -13.26 4.18 -27.83
N LYS A 333 -13.02 4.45 -26.54
CA LYS A 333 -13.99 4.33 -25.44
C LYS A 333 -14.61 2.94 -25.28
N GLN A 334 -13.96 1.91 -25.82
CA GLN A 334 -14.46 0.55 -25.76
C GLN A 334 -14.54 0.06 -24.31
N ARG A 335 -15.74 -0.33 -23.87
CA ARG A 335 -16.05 -1.01 -22.59
C ARG A 335 -15.71 -0.19 -21.34
N LEU A 336 -15.53 1.13 -21.46
CA LEU A 336 -15.26 2.00 -20.31
C LEU A 336 -16.50 2.18 -19.43
N GLU A 337 -17.68 2.09 -20.02
CA GLU A 337 -18.98 2.22 -19.34
C GLU A 337 -19.19 1.18 -18.24
N ARG A 338 -18.45 0.06 -18.29
CA ARG A 338 -18.53 -1.03 -17.31
C ARG A 338 -17.70 -0.78 -16.05
N LEU A 339 -16.71 0.12 -16.11
CA LEU A 339 -15.77 0.29 -15.00
C LEU A 339 -16.45 0.78 -13.72
N PRO A 340 -17.33 1.81 -13.73
CA PRO A 340 -18.04 2.23 -12.52
C PRO A 340 -18.85 1.08 -11.89
N GLU A 341 -19.66 0.38 -12.68
CA GLU A 341 -20.47 -0.76 -12.21
C GLU A 341 -19.60 -1.86 -11.59
N MET A 342 -18.46 -2.18 -12.20
CA MET A 342 -17.51 -3.17 -11.65
C MET A 342 -16.88 -2.70 -10.34
N ILE A 343 -16.54 -1.42 -10.21
CA ILE A 343 -16.01 -0.85 -8.95
C ILE A 343 -17.07 -0.96 -7.85
N GLU A 344 -18.34 -0.64 -8.14
CA GLU A 344 -19.45 -0.80 -7.19
C GLU A 344 -19.57 -2.26 -6.73
N GLN A 345 -19.56 -3.21 -7.67
CA GLN A 345 -19.69 -4.63 -7.36
C GLN A 345 -18.55 -5.17 -6.50
N VAL A 346 -17.31 -4.76 -6.78
CA VAL A 346 -16.14 -5.13 -5.96
C VAL A 346 -16.25 -4.50 -4.57
N SER A 347 -16.72 -3.26 -4.45
CA SER A 347 -16.95 -2.59 -3.16
C SER A 347 -17.99 -3.34 -2.33
N MET A 348 -19.10 -3.75 -2.95
CA MET A 348 -20.11 -4.58 -2.30
C MET A 348 -19.53 -5.89 -1.78
N ASN A 349 -18.72 -6.57 -2.59
CA ASN A 349 -18.06 -7.83 -2.18
C ASN A 349 -17.07 -7.63 -1.02
N GLN A 350 -16.31 -6.53 -1.00
CA GLN A 350 -15.41 -6.19 0.11
C GLN A 350 -16.14 -5.95 1.44
N ASN A 351 -17.35 -5.40 1.36
CA ASN A 351 -18.20 -5.06 2.50
C ASN A 351 -19.14 -6.19 2.94
N LEU A 352 -19.17 -7.31 2.21
CA LEU A 352 -20.06 -8.43 2.50
C LEU A 352 -19.79 -9.00 3.90
N ARG A 353 -20.83 -9.01 4.74
CA ARG A 353 -20.82 -9.66 6.06
C ARG A 353 -21.61 -10.96 6.04
N ILE A 354 -20.96 -12.04 6.44
CA ILE A 354 -21.53 -13.37 6.56
C ILE A 354 -21.82 -13.66 8.03
N SER A 355 -23.02 -14.17 8.32
CA SER A 355 -23.36 -14.60 9.68
C SER A 355 -22.49 -15.79 10.11
N SER A 356 -22.09 -15.82 11.38
CA SER A 356 -21.26 -16.91 11.90
C SER A 356 -21.94 -18.27 11.73
N ALA A 357 -23.27 -18.36 11.83
CA ALA A 357 -24.00 -19.62 11.64
C ALA A 357 -23.75 -20.19 10.23
N VAL A 358 -24.04 -19.41 9.18
CA VAL A 358 -23.86 -19.85 7.79
C VAL A 358 -22.40 -20.16 7.48
N LEU A 359 -21.46 -19.36 7.99
CA LEU A 359 -20.03 -19.62 7.83
C LEU A 359 -19.61 -20.96 8.45
N ASN A 360 -20.14 -21.29 9.63
CA ASN A 360 -19.83 -22.55 10.29
C ASN A 360 -20.41 -23.75 9.54
N ASP A 361 -21.62 -23.64 8.98
CA ASP A 361 -22.20 -24.70 8.16
C ASP A 361 -21.31 -25.01 6.95
N ILE A 362 -20.87 -23.98 6.22
CA ILE A 362 -19.96 -24.13 5.07
C ILE A 362 -18.64 -24.78 5.45
N ILE A 363 -18.05 -24.38 6.59
CA ILE A 363 -16.77 -24.95 7.04
C ILE A 363 -16.95 -26.40 7.47
N MET A 364 -18.04 -26.74 8.14
CA MET A 364 -18.30 -28.12 8.55
C MET A 364 -18.53 -29.03 7.34
N ASP A 365 -19.26 -28.55 6.32
CA ASP A 365 -19.42 -29.25 5.05
C ASP A 365 -18.08 -29.44 4.32
N ALA A 366 -17.24 -28.39 4.31
CA ALA A 366 -15.90 -28.46 3.74
C ALA A 366 -15.02 -29.50 4.44
N VAL A 367 -15.05 -29.55 5.77
CA VAL A 367 -14.30 -30.53 6.59
C VAL A 367 -14.82 -31.95 6.37
N ALA A 368 -16.12 -32.13 6.13
CA ALA A 368 -16.70 -33.43 5.82
C ALA A 368 -16.23 -33.97 4.46
N ILE A 369 -16.07 -33.10 3.46
CA ILE A 369 -15.59 -33.46 2.11
C ILE A 369 -14.07 -33.74 2.14
N ASN A 370 -13.30 -32.87 2.80
CA ASN A 370 -11.85 -33.01 2.90
C ASN A 370 -11.41 -32.98 4.37
N PRO A 371 -11.23 -34.16 4.99
CA PRO A 371 -10.88 -34.26 6.39
C PRO A 371 -9.61 -33.47 6.75
N THR A 372 -9.61 -32.90 7.95
CA THR A 372 -8.49 -32.09 8.44
C THR A 372 -7.15 -32.86 8.49
N PRO A 373 -6.02 -32.16 8.26
CA PRO A 373 -4.70 -32.77 8.31
C PRO A 373 -4.36 -33.30 9.71
N THR A 374 -3.45 -34.26 9.74
CA THR A 374 -2.86 -34.81 10.97
C THR A 374 -1.35 -34.64 10.89
N ASP A 375 -0.75 -34.01 11.88
CA ASP A 375 0.71 -33.90 12.01
C ASP A 375 1.15 -34.43 13.38
N LYS A 376 2.24 -35.19 13.42
CA LYS A 376 2.82 -35.81 14.63
C LYS A 376 1.78 -36.48 15.55
N GLY A 377 0.78 -37.14 14.96
CA GLY A 377 -0.29 -37.83 15.69
C GLY A 377 -1.40 -36.93 16.25
N LYS A 378 -1.34 -35.61 16.04
CA LYS A 378 -2.39 -34.66 16.39
C LYS A 378 -3.17 -34.24 15.15
N ARG A 379 -4.48 -34.40 15.20
CA ARG A 379 -5.40 -33.94 14.15
C ARG A 379 -5.75 -32.48 14.37
N LEU A 380 -5.71 -31.66 13.31
CA LEU A 380 -6.29 -30.32 13.32
C LEU A 380 -7.79 -30.42 13.64
N LYS A 381 -8.23 -29.72 14.68
CA LYS A 381 -9.64 -29.62 15.05
C LYS A 381 -10.09 -28.19 14.84
N ILE A 382 -11.06 -27.99 13.97
CA ILE A 382 -11.74 -26.71 13.79
C ILE A 382 -12.98 -26.71 14.70
N PHE A 383 -13.07 -25.73 15.59
CA PHE A 383 -14.18 -25.61 16.53
C PHE A 383 -15.32 -24.79 15.96
N TYR A 384 -15.00 -23.59 15.47
CA TYR A 384 -15.91 -22.68 14.81
C TYR A 384 -15.12 -21.61 14.07
N ALA A 385 -15.77 -20.85 13.20
CA ALA A 385 -15.22 -19.63 12.61
C ALA A 385 -16.18 -18.45 12.72
N THR A 386 -15.62 -17.24 12.60
CA THR A 386 -16.39 -16.01 12.52
C THR A 386 -15.70 -15.00 11.63
N GLN A 387 -16.47 -14.14 10.96
CA GLN A 387 -15.93 -12.96 10.29
C GLN A 387 -15.71 -11.86 11.33
N VAL A 388 -14.52 -11.26 11.34
CA VAL A 388 -14.13 -10.21 12.31
C VAL A 388 -13.95 -8.85 11.66
N ALA A 389 -13.65 -8.80 10.35
CA ALA A 389 -13.50 -7.56 9.61
C ALA A 389 -14.02 -7.69 8.17
N VAL A 390 -14.23 -6.52 7.57
CA VAL A 390 -14.52 -6.29 6.15
C VAL A 390 -13.41 -5.40 5.59
N LYS A 391 -13.27 -5.32 4.26
CA LYS A 391 -12.22 -4.52 3.58
C LYS A 391 -10.78 -4.81 4.08
N PRO A 392 -10.24 -6.04 3.90
CA PRO A 392 -10.85 -7.19 3.24
C PRO A 392 -11.65 -8.08 4.21
N PRO A 393 -12.58 -8.91 3.70
CA PRO A 393 -13.23 -9.96 4.49
C PRO A 393 -12.21 -10.81 5.24
N THR A 394 -12.26 -10.74 6.57
CA THR A 394 -11.30 -11.44 7.45
C THR A 394 -12.04 -12.40 8.36
N PHE A 395 -11.69 -13.69 8.25
CA PHE A 395 -12.28 -14.78 9.01
C PHE A 395 -11.28 -15.31 10.03
N VAL A 396 -11.72 -15.44 11.28
CA VAL A 396 -10.94 -16.13 12.32
C VAL A 396 -11.49 -17.54 12.46
N VAL A 397 -10.63 -18.53 12.30
CA VAL A 397 -10.97 -19.96 12.45
C VAL A 397 -10.36 -20.46 13.75
N PHE A 398 -11.20 -20.83 14.70
CA PHE A 398 -10.75 -21.29 16.01
C PHE A 398 -10.36 -22.76 15.96
N VAL A 399 -9.08 -23.03 16.27
CA VAL A 399 -8.45 -24.35 16.17
C VAL A 399 -7.82 -24.80 17.47
N ASN A 400 -7.43 -26.07 17.57
CA ASN A 400 -6.68 -26.59 18.71
C ASN A 400 -5.22 -26.12 18.74
N GLU A 401 -4.53 -26.11 17.59
CA GLU A 401 -3.15 -25.65 17.44
C GLU A 401 -3.04 -24.94 16.08
N GLU A 402 -2.52 -23.70 16.08
CA GLU A 402 -2.44 -22.85 14.88
C GLU A 402 -1.50 -23.45 13.83
N GLU A 403 -0.38 -24.01 14.27
CA GLU A 403 0.65 -24.65 13.43
C GLU A 403 0.12 -25.85 12.63
N LEU A 404 -0.98 -26.47 13.05
CA LEU A 404 -1.59 -27.59 12.33
C LEU A 404 -2.40 -27.13 11.10
N MET A 405 -2.74 -25.85 11.00
CA MET A 405 -3.42 -25.28 9.84
C MET A 405 -2.39 -24.87 8.79
N HIS A 406 -1.95 -25.83 8.00
CA HIS A 406 -1.04 -25.58 6.88
C HIS A 406 -1.72 -24.76 5.77
N PHE A 407 -0.94 -23.92 5.05
CA PHE A 407 -1.43 -23.01 4.02
C PHE A 407 -2.31 -23.69 2.95
N SER A 408 -2.03 -24.95 2.64
CA SER A 408 -2.81 -25.71 1.66
C SER A 408 -4.24 -25.98 2.13
N TYR A 409 -4.44 -26.21 3.43
CA TYR A 409 -5.76 -26.39 4.00
C TYR A 409 -6.48 -25.05 4.19
N GLU A 410 -5.74 -24.00 4.53
CA GLU A 410 -6.26 -22.62 4.56
C GLU A 410 -6.81 -22.20 3.18
N ARG A 411 -6.03 -22.37 2.11
CA ARG A 411 -6.49 -22.14 0.73
C ARG A 411 -7.67 -23.02 0.33
N PHE A 412 -7.74 -24.25 0.84
CA PHE A 412 -8.90 -25.09 0.62
C PHE A 412 -10.16 -24.47 1.25
N LEU A 413 -10.09 -24.00 2.50
CA LEU A 413 -11.20 -23.33 3.16
C LEU A 413 -11.59 -22.02 2.44
N GLU A 414 -10.61 -21.21 2.04
CA GLU A 414 -10.84 -20.00 1.24
C GLU A 414 -11.66 -20.32 -0.02
N ASN A 415 -11.25 -21.34 -0.78
CA ASN A 415 -11.94 -21.76 -1.99
C ASN A 415 -13.38 -22.23 -1.73
N GLN A 416 -13.67 -22.84 -0.57
CA GLN A 416 -15.04 -23.22 -0.21
C GLN A 416 -15.88 -21.99 0.14
N ILE A 417 -15.30 -21.02 0.85
CA ILE A 417 -15.97 -19.76 1.15
C ILE A 417 -16.29 -19.00 -0.15
N ARG A 418 -15.35 -18.92 -1.09
CA ARG A 418 -15.54 -18.28 -2.41
C ARG A 418 -16.57 -18.98 -3.30
N LYS A 419 -16.77 -20.29 -3.15
CA LYS A 419 -17.84 -21.01 -3.85
C LYS A 419 -19.22 -20.69 -3.31
N ALA A 420 -19.33 -20.47 -2.00
CA ALA A 420 -20.60 -20.15 -1.35
C ALA A 420 -20.98 -18.67 -1.48
N PHE A 421 -19.99 -17.78 -1.51
CA PHE A 421 -20.18 -16.33 -1.59
C PHE A 421 -19.28 -15.71 -2.66
N THR A 422 -19.85 -14.86 -3.49
CA THR A 422 -19.13 -14.13 -4.54
C THR A 422 -18.22 -13.07 -3.90
N PHE A 423 -16.95 -13.42 -3.71
CA PHE A 423 -15.88 -12.51 -3.28
C PHE A 423 -14.99 -12.09 -4.46
N GLU A 424 -15.59 -11.91 -5.63
CA GLU A 424 -14.88 -11.42 -6.82
C GLU A 424 -14.35 -10.00 -6.58
N GLY A 425 -13.10 -9.77 -6.97
CA GLY A 425 -12.39 -8.50 -6.77
C GLY A 425 -11.84 -8.27 -5.37
N THR A 426 -12.09 -9.14 -4.39
CA THR A 426 -11.55 -8.99 -3.03
C THR A 426 -10.74 -10.21 -2.56
N SER A 427 -9.61 -9.95 -1.92
CA SER A 427 -8.86 -10.96 -1.18
C SER A 427 -9.62 -11.36 0.09
N ILE A 428 -9.42 -12.58 0.55
CA ILE A 428 -9.97 -13.08 1.80
C ILE A 428 -8.79 -13.36 2.73
N ARG A 429 -8.91 -12.98 4.00
CA ARG A 429 -7.92 -13.33 5.04
C ARG A 429 -8.49 -14.39 5.96
N ILE A 430 -7.76 -15.49 6.16
CA ILE A 430 -8.10 -16.51 7.15
C ILE A 430 -7.02 -16.49 8.23
N ILE A 431 -7.45 -16.37 9.48
CA ILE A 431 -6.55 -16.32 10.63
C ILE A 431 -6.85 -17.53 11.52
N PRO A 432 -5.98 -18.56 11.57
CA PRO A 432 -6.09 -19.59 12.57
C PRO A 432 -5.85 -18.97 13.95
N ARG A 433 -6.72 -19.30 14.91
CA ARG A 433 -6.54 -18.86 16.30
C ARG A 433 -6.75 -20.00 17.26
N ARG A 434 -5.81 -20.21 18.18
CA ARG A 434 -5.96 -21.22 19.22
C ARG A 434 -7.10 -20.85 20.15
N ARG A 435 -8.05 -21.78 20.30
CA ARG A 435 -9.10 -21.68 21.32
C ARG A 435 -8.44 -21.80 22.71
N LYS A 436 -8.59 -20.77 23.54
CA LYS A 436 -8.17 -20.79 24.95
C LYS A 436 -9.04 -21.72 25.78
#